data_AF-A0A7C1A3W5-F1
#
_entry.id   AF-A0A7C1A3W5-F1
#
_cell.length_a   1.000
_cell.length_b   1.000
_cell.length_c   1.000
_cell.angle_alpha   90.00
_cell.angle_beta   90.00
_cell.angle_gamma   90.00
#
_symmetry.space_group_name_H-M   'P 1'
#
loop_
_entity.id
_entity.type
_entity.pdbx_description
1 polymer ?
#
loop_
_entity_poly.entity_id
_entity_poly.type
_entity_poly.pdbx_seq_one_letter_code
_entity_poly.pdbx_strand_id
1 'polypeptide(L)'
;MNKPKVKQVSDTLFEVLGKTVKIQTKRGRTLLLCSCQNHSRFCNENPFCYHKQLVLEYLNLKEVRKEVNRLIEFYEMQKGIKSKISAEVILDDLNTLKRKYL
;
A
#
# COMPACT_ATOMS: atom_id res chain seq x y z
N MET A 1 17.40 5.32 2.76
CA MET A 1 17.01 5.64 1.36
C MET A 1 15.50 5.74 1.28
N ASN A 2 14.95 6.77 0.65
CA ASN A 2 13.49 6.87 0.46
C ASN A 2 13.03 5.75 -0.47
N LYS A 3 12.06 4.93 -0.04
CA LYS A 3 11.49 3.88 -0.89
C LYS A 3 10.82 4.52 -2.11
N PRO A 4 10.91 3.91 -3.31
CA PRO A 4 10.22 4.41 -4.50
C PRO A 4 8.71 4.49 -4.29
N LYS A 5 8.09 5.56 -4.77
CA LYS A 5 6.63 5.73 -4.69
C LYS A 5 5.94 4.84 -5.72
N VAL A 6 4.93 4.09 -5.28
CA VAL A 6 4.02 3.34 -6.14
C VAL A 6 2.82 4.23 -6.46
N LYS A 7 2.51 4.41 -7.75
CA LYS A 7 1.32 5.13 -8.21
C LYS A 7 0.27 4.12 -8.66
N GLN A 8 -0.91 4.16 -8.05
CA GLN A 8 -2.05 3.36 -8.50
C GLN A 8 -2.72 4.08 -9.68
N VAL A 9 -2.71 3.45 -10.86
CA VAL A 9 -3.36 3.97 -12.09
C VAL A 9 -4.80 3.49 -12.17
N SER A 10 -5.06 2.25 -11.77
CA SER A 10 -6.39 1.67 -11.59
C SER A 10 -6.33 0.60 -10.48
N ASP A 11 -7.46 -0.01 -10.15
CA ASP A 11 -7.50 -1.11 -9.15
C ASP A 11 -6.61 -2.30 -9.49
N THR A 12 -6.28 -2.47 -10.77
CA THR A 12 -5.47 -3.59 -11.25
C THR A 12 -4.15 -3.16 -11.89
N LEU A 13 -3.86 -1.86 -11.98
CA LEU A 13 -2.68 -1.34 -12.67
C LEU A 13 -1.92 -0.33 -11.83
N PHE A 14 -0.62 -0.56 -11.68
CA PHE A 14 0.28 0.24 -10.88
C PHE A 14 1.49 0.64 -11.70
N GLU A 15 2.03 1.81 -11.40
CA GLU A 15 3.26 2.34 -11.99
C GLU A 15 4.29 2.56 -10.88
N VAL A 16 5.51 2.05 -11.11
CA VAL A 16 6.63 2.16 -10.17
C VAL A 16 7.94 2.13 -10.94
N LEU A 17 8.83 3.11 -10.69
CA LEU A 17 10.14 3.24 -11.36
C LEU A 17 10.05 3.19 -12.91
N GLY A 18 9.02 3.80 -13.49
CA GLY A 18 8.80 3.80 -14.96
C GLY A 18 8.41 2.43 -15.53
N LYS A 19 8.06 1.45 -14.69
CA LYS A 19 7.52 0.15 -15.08
C LYS A 19 6.08 0.02 -14.61
N THR A 20 5.33 -0.83 -15.29
CA THR A 20 3.94 -1.13 -14.95
C THR A 20 3.85 -2.50 -14.32
N VAL A 21 2.97 -2.62 -13.33
CA VAL A 21 2.63 -3.88 -12.67
C VAL A 21 1.13 -4.04 -12.75
N LYS A 22 0.67 -5.15 -13.34
CA LYS A 22 -0.73 -5.46 -13.55
C LYS A 22 -1.13 -6.68 -12.74
N ILE A 23 -2.24 -6.56 -12.02
CA ILE A 23 -2.93 -7.66 -11.36
C ILE A 23 -3.92 -8.25 -12.36
N GLN A 24 -3.86 -9.56 -12.57
CA GLN A 24 -4.79 -10.30 -13.41
C GLN A 24 -5.30 -11.52 -12.68
N THR A 25 -6.61 -11.76 -12.70
CA THR A 25 -7.19 -13.00 -12.18
C THR A 25 -7.41 -13.97 -13.34
N LYS A 26 -6.79 -15.15 -13.27
CA LYS A 26 -6.99 -16.24 -14.25
C LYS A 26 -7.30 -17.54 -13.51
N ARG A 27 -8.44 -18.16 -13.80
CA ARG A 27 -8.87 -19.44 -13.20
C ARG A 27 -8.77 -19.44 -11.66
N GLY A 28 -9.24 -18.36 -11.02
CA GLY A 28 -9.17 -18.20 -9.56
C GLY A 28 -7.79 -17.87 -8.98
N ARG A 29 -6.74 -17.75 -9.81
CA ARG A 29 -5.39 -17.36 -9.37
C ARG A 29 -5.12 -15.90 -9.69
N THR A 30 -4.57 -15.17 -8.74
CA THR A 30 -4.10 -13.80 -8.92
C THR A 30 -2.66 -13.82 -9.43
N LEU A 31 -2.46 -13.27 -10.62
CA LEU A 31 -1.16 -13.12 -11.27
C LEU A 31 -0.72 -11.67 -11.19
N LEU A 32 0.52 -11.47 -10.77
CA LEU A 32 1.17 -10.17 -10.75
C LEU A 32 2.18 -10.12 -11.91
N LEU A 33 1.83 -9.38 -12.95
CA LEU A 33 2.63 -9.24 -14.17
C LEU A 33 3.36 -7.91 -14.13
N CYS A 34 4.64 -7.87 -14.53
CA CYS A 34 5.41 -6.63 -14.57
C CYS A 34 6.02 -6.42 -15.96
N SER A 35 5.96 -5.19 -16.48
CA SER A 35 6.55 -4.85 -17.77
C SER A 35 8.07 -4.88 -17.81
N CYS A 36 8.75 -5.02 -16.65
CA CYS A 36 10.18 -5.29 -16.64
C CYS A 36 10.51 -6.74 -17.04
N GLN A 37 9.51 -7.60 -17.19
CA GLN A 37 9.68 -9.00 -17.55
C GLN A 37 9.22 -9.21 -18.99
N ASN A 38 10.20 -9.47 -19.86
CA ASN A 38 9.95 -9.89 -21.22
C ASN A 38 9.42 -11.33 -21.22
N HIS A 39 8.18 -11.49 -21.65
CA HIS A 39 7.43 -12.74 -21.79
C HIS A 39 7.97 -13.61 -22.94
N SER A 40 9.01 -13.16 -23.66
CA SER A 40 9.69 -13.91 -24.71
C SER A 40 10.58 -15.05 -24.22
N ARG A 41 10.84 -15.14 -22.91
CA ARG A 41 11.45 -16.34 -22.30
C ARG A 41 10.33 -17.27 -21.84
N PHE A 42 10.18 -18.40 -22.52
CA PHE A 42 9.37 -19.57 -22.13
C PHE A 42 9.90 -20.24 -20.84
N CYS A 43 10.26 -19.45 -19.82
CA CYS A 43 10.64 -19.98 -18.52
C CYS A 43 9.35 -20.10 -17.69
N ASN A 44 9.08 -21.31 -17.20
CA ASN A 44 7.93 -21.66 -16.35
C ASN A 44 7.90 -20.95 -14.99
N GLU A 45 8.79 -19.99 -14.77
CA GLU A 45 8.92 -19.25 -13.52
C GLU A 45 8.44 -17.83 -13.77
N ASN A 46 7.37 -17.43 -13.07
CA ASN A 46 6.96 -16.03 -12.99
C ASN A 46 7.94 -15.33 -12.02
N PRO A 47 9.04 -14.69 -12.48
CA PRO A 47 10.07 -14.27 -11.57
C PRO A 47 9.49 -13.17 -10.66
N PHE A 48 9.85 -13.18 -9.39
CA PHE A 48 9.44 -12.11 -8.49
C PHE A 48 10.46 -10.97 -8.58
N CYS A 49 10.04 -9.81 -9.10
CA CYS A 49 10.92 -8.65 -9.25
C CYS A 49 10.63 -7.57 -8.22
N TYR A 50 11.57 -6.65 -8.04
CA TYR A 50 11.44 -5.57 -7.06
C TYR A 50 10.18 -4.70 -7.26
N HIS A 51 9.77 -4.42 -8.51
CA HIS A 51 8.52 -3.70 -8.80
C HIS A 51 7.28 -4.41 -8.24
N LYS A 52 7.24 -5.74 -8.36
CA LYS A 52 6.15 -6.57 -7.81
C LYS A 52 6.14 -6.53 -6.29
N GLN A 53 7.31 -6.60 -5.67
CA GLN A 53 7.47 -6.47 -4.23
C GLN A 53 6.92 -5.13 -3.72
N LEU A 54 7.27 -4.03 -4.38
CA LEU A 54 6.80 -2.70 -4.01
C LEU A 54 5.29 -2.56 -4.12
N VAL A 55 4.68 -3.14 -5.16
CA VAL A 55 3.23 -3.12 -5.34
C VAL A 55 2.52 -3.98 -4.29
N LEU A 56 3.07 -5.13 -3.92
CA LEU A 56 2.51 -5.95 -2.84
C LEU A 56 2.61 -5.25 -1.49
N GLU A 57 3.75 -4.62 -1.19
CA GLU A 57 3.90 -3.81 0.02
C GLU A 57 2.89 -2.64 0.02
N TYR A 58 2.72 -1.97 -1.13
CA TYR A 58 1.72 -0.92 -1.29
C TYR A 58 0.31 -1.42 -0.98
N LEU A 59 -0.08 -2.59 -1.50
CA LEU A 59 -1.40 -3.18 -1.28
C LEU A 59 -1.60 -3.58 0.19
N ASN A 60 -0.63 -4.25 0.78
CA ASN A 60 -0.70 -4.72 2.17
C ASN A 60 -0.82 -3.54 3.16
N LEU A 61 -0.16 -2.43 2.85
CA LEU A 61 -0.22 -1.22 3.67
C LEU A 61 -1.37 -0.28 3.32
N LYS A 62 -2.24 -0.63 2.35
CA LYS A 62 -3.33 0.25 1.89
C LYS A 62 -4.32 0.56 3.01
N GLU A 63 -4.75 -0.47 3.74
CA GLU A 63 -5.71 -0.29 4.84
C GLU A 63 -5.09 0.46 6.01
N VAL A 64 -3.83 0.17 6.36
CA VAL A 64 -3.09 0.90 7.40
C VAL A 64 -3.02 2.40 7.07
N ARG A 65 -2.63 2.74 5.82
CA ARG A 65 -2.57 4.16 5.38
C ARG A 65 -3.93 4.84 5.44
N LYS A 66 -5.00 4.13 5.08
CA LYS A 66 -6.36 4.67 5.14
C LYS A 66 -6.77 5.00 6.57
N GLU A 67 -6.44 4.15 7.54
CA GLU A 67 -6.77 4.39 8.95
C GLU A 67 -5.90 5.46 9.58
N VAL A 68 -4.60 5.50 9.26
CA VAL A 68 -3.71 6.58 9.66
C VAL A 68 -4.21 7.93 9.12
N ASN A 69 -4.61 8.01 7.84
CA ASN A 69 -5.15 9.24 7.26
C ASN A 69 -6.42 9.70 7.97
N ARG A 70 -7.32 8.77 8.34
CA ARG A 70 -8.53 9.11 9.12
C ARG A 70 -8.20 9.70 10.49
N LEU A 71 -7.20 9.15 11.19
CA LEU A 71 -6.75 9.71 12.47
C LEU A 71 -6.12 11.10 12.29
N ILE A 72 -5.32 11.29 11.24
CA ILE A 72 -4.75 12.61 10.90
C ILE A 72 -5.88 13.63 10.67
N GLU A 73 -6.85 13.31 9.82
CA GLU A 73 -8.02 14.16 9.55
C GLU A 73 -8.81 14.47 10.84
N PHE A 74 -9.02 13.46 11.69
CA PHE A 74 -9.69 13.63 12.97
C PHE A 74 -8.95 14.62 13.88
N TYR A 75 -7.65 14.43 14.07
CA TYR A 75 -6.85 15.32 14.92
C TYR A 75 -6.68 16.73 14.31
N GLU A 76 -6.65 16.85 12.99
CA GLU A 76 -6.65 18.16 12.31
C GLU A 76 -7.96 18.92 12.54
N MET A 77 -9.12 18.26 12.45
CA MET A 77 -10.41 18.88 12.79
C MET A 77 -10.46 19.36 14.23
N GLN A 78 -9.88 18.59 15.15
CA GLN A 78 -9.86 18.90 16.57
C GLN A 78 -8.91 20.05 16.92
N LYS A 79 -7.86 20.32 16.12
CA LYS A 79 -7.04 21.53 16.30
C LYS A 79 -7.86 22.82 16.24
N GLY A 80 -8.98 22.83 15.51
CA GLY A 80 -9.89 23.97 15.40
C GLY A 80 -10.91 24.07 16.56
N ILE A 81 -11.03 23.04 17.38
CA ILE A 81 -11.96 22.99 18.52
C ILE A 81 -11.12 23.20 19.79
N LYS A 82 -11.55 24.08 20.70
CA LYS A 82 -10.83 24.33 21.98
C LYS A 82 -10.78 23.10 22.93
N SER A 83 -11.25 21.92 22.50
CA SER A 83 -11.06 20.67 23.22
C SER A 83 -9.62 20.19 23.06
N LYS A 84 -8.86 20.23 24.16
CA LYS A 84 -7.54 19.58 24.22
C LYS A 84 -7.76 18.07 24.17
N ILE A 85 -7.35 17.43 23.08
CA ILE A 85 -7.17 15.96 23.06
C ILE A 85 -6.07 15.63 24.06
N SER A 86 -6.31 14.68 24.96
CA SER A 86 -5.30 14.20 25.90
C SER A 86 -4.30 13.28 25.19
N ALA A 87 -3.05 13.29 25.67
CA ALA A 87 -2.02 12.38 25.15
C ALA A 87 -2.41 10.89 25.32
N GLU A 88 -3.23 10.57 26.31
CA GLU A 88 -3.75 9.24 26.59
C GLU A 88 -4.62 8.70 25.45
N VAL A 89 -5.52 9.53 24.91
CA VAL A 89 -6.39 9.16 23.78
C VAL A 89 -5.54 8.88 22.53
N ILE A 90 -4.55 9.73 22.26
CA ILE A 90 -3.64 9.54 21.13
C ILE A 90 -2.86 8.22 21.29
N LEU A 91 -2.40 7.93 22.50
CA LEU A 91 -1.66 6.70 22.78
C LEU A 91 -2.54 5.46 22.61
N ASP A 92 -3.81 5.51 23.01
CA ASP A 92 -4.75 4.39 22.81
C ASP A 92 -5.07 4.16 21.33
N ASP A 93 -5.30 5.23 20.55
CA ASP A 93 -5.51 5.16 19.10
C ASP A 93 -4.31 4.52 18.38
N LEU A 94 -3.09 4.92 18.77
CA LEU A 94 -1.85 4.34 18.23
C LEU A 94 -1.66 2.88 18.64
N ASN A 95 -1.98 2.51 19.89
CA ASN A 95 -1.92 1.13 20.35
C ASN A 95 -2.96 0.24 19.65
N THR A 96 -4.11 0.80 19.32
CA THR A 96 -5.15 0.12 18.54
C THR A 96 -4.70 -0.13 17.11
N LEU A 97 -4.09 0.86 16.45
CA LEU A 97 -3.45 0.66 15.14
C LEU A 97 -2.36 -0.39 15.18
N LYS A 98 -1.49 -0.36 16.21
CA LYS A 98 -0.43 -1.34 16.39
C LYS A 98 -1.02 -2.75 16.50
N ARG A 99 -1.94 -2.99 17.44
CA ARG A 99 -2.58 -4.31 17.64
C ARG A 99 -3.25 -4.87 16.38
N LYS A 100 -3.74 -4.00 15.51
CA LYS A 100 -4.49 -4.41 14.31
C LYS A 100 -3.59 -4.78 13.12
N TYR A 101 -2.39 -4.20 13.02
CA TYR A 101 -1.57 -4.28 11.80
C TYR A 101 -0.11 -4.65 12.02
N LEU A 102 0.39 -4.67 13.26
CA LEU A 102 1.77 -4.94 13.65
C LEU A 102 1.83 -6.04 14.71
#